data_AF-A0A1F7PG82-F1
#
_entry.id   AF-A0A1F7PG82-F1
#
_cell.length_a   1.000
_cell.length_b   1.000
_cell.length_c   1.000
_cell.angle_alpha   90.00
_cell.angle_beta   90.00
_cell.angle_gamma   90.00
#
_symmetry.space_group_name_H-M   'P 1'
#
loop_
_entity.id
_entity.type
_entity.pdbx_description
1 polymer ?
#
loop_
_entity_poly.entity_id
_entity_poly.type
_entity_poly.pdbx_seq_one_letter_code
_entity_poly.pdbx_strand_id
1 'polypeptide(L)'
;MKIRLRYAITTVALVTLALGAAWLQQGPDHRPTSARPPASARPPAPPPPPPTARGLLDRADVLGLDSAQRTSLRALATGWAAESARLQREVDAASEEFSRWMNETRAAGRTPLAEIQRRSTEVAAAGAELRRRRRLHAEAAAALLTNAQRSRLGAIAPMTVHGGNT
;
A
#
# COMPACT_ATOMS: atom_id res chain seq x y z
N MET A 1 33.80 19.82 17.70
CA MET A 1 33.94 18.36 17.68
C MET A 1 32.72 17.75 17.00
N LYS A 2 32.85 17.35 15.73
CA LYS A 2 31.78 16.85 14.85
C LYS A 2 32.16 15.44 14.34
N ILE A 3 32.02 14.39 15.14
CA ILE A 3 32.00 12.98 14.68
C ILE A 3 31.21 12.15 15.71
N ARG A 4 29.88 12.25 15.80
CA ARG A 4 29.03 11.24 16.50
C ARG A 4 27.61 11.09 15.93
N LEU A 5 27.34 11.61 14.72
CA LEU A 5 26.02 11.60 14.09
C LEU A 5 25.95 10.73 12.81
N ARG A 6 26.82 9.72 12.69
CA ARG A 6 26.87 8.83 11.51
C ARG A 6 26.62 7.34 11.81
N TYR A 7 26.31 6.98 13.06
CA TYR A 7 26.13 5.57 13.45
C TYR A 7 24.68 5.14 13.72
N ALA A 8 23.71 6.05 13.66
CA ALA A 8 22.30 5.72 13.94
C ALA A 8 21.52 5.22 12.71
N ILE A 9 22.05 5.39 11.49
CA ILE A 9 21.33 5.03 10.25
C ILE A 9 21.62 3.58 9.83
N THR A 10 22.75 3.00 10.26
CA THR A 10 23.17 1.65 9.85
C THR A 10 22.52 0.52 10.64
N THR A 11 21.99 0.77 11.83
CA THR A 11 21.39 -0.28 12.68
C THR A 11 19.97 -0.66 12.26
N VAL A 12 19.24 0.25 11.59
CA VAL A 12 17.91 -0.07 11.04
C VAL A 12 18.00 -1.00 9.82
N ALA A 13 19.11 -0.93 9.06
CA ALA A 13 19.35 -1.83 7.92
C ALA A 13 19.68 -3.28 8.32
N LEU A 14 20.19 -3.51 9.55
CA LEU A 14 20.54 -4.85 10.01
C LEU A 14 19.35 -5.62 10.61
N VAL A 15 18.32 -4.94 11.13
CA VAL A 15 17.13 -5.63 11.63
C VAL A 15 16.22 -6.11 10.50
N THR A 16 16.19 -5.44 9.35
CA THR A 16 15.49 -5.93 8.14
C THR A 16 16.17 -7.12 7.48
N LEU A 17 17.50 -7.28 7.61
CA LEU A 17 18.19 -8.47 7.11
C LEU A 17 18.10 -9.68 8.06
N ALA A 18 17.99 -9.48 9.38
CA ALA A 18 17.91 -10.58 10.33
C ALA A 18 16.58 -11.37 10.27
N LEU A 19 15.46 -10.72 9.90
CA LEU A 19 14.19 -11.44 9.66
C LEU A 19 14.15 -12.19 8.32
N GLY A 20 14.99 -11.81 7.33
CA GLY A 20 15.08 -12.50 6.04
C GLY A 20 16.00 -13.73 6.06
N ALA A 21 17.04 -13.74 6.90
CA ALA A 21 18.05 -14.80 6.90
C ALA A 21 17.62 -16.08 7.66
N ALA A 22 16.66 -15.99 8.59
CA ALA A 22 16.17 -17.17 9.32
C ALA A 22 15.31 -18.12 8.45
N TRP A 23 14.83 -17.66 7.28
CA TRP A 23 14.06 -18.48 6.34
C TRP A 23 14.91 -19.19 5.28
N LEU A 24 16.24 -18.99 5.28
CA LEU A 24 17.15 -19.54 4.26
C LEU A 24 17.95 -20.78 4.73
N GLN A 25 17.74 -21.30 5.95
CA GLN A 25 18.56 -22.38 6.52
C GLN A 25 17.80 -23.67 6.88
N GLN A 26 16.66 -23.97 6.25
CA GLN A 26 16.07 -25.32 6.36
C GLN A 26 16.49 -26.23 5.19
N GLY A 27 17.69 -26.78 5.33
CA GLY A 27 18.13 -28.02 4.71
C GLY A 27 19.60 -28.30 5.05
N PRO A 28 20.07 -29.56 5.11
CA PRO A 28 19.37 -30.82 4.85
C PRO A 28 19.58 -31.86 5.98
N ASP A 29 18.51 -32.27 6.67
CA ASP A 29 18.53 -33.50 7.46
C ASP A 29 17.56 -34.51 6.85
N HIS A 30 18.12 -35.62 6.39
CA HIS A 30 17.39 -36.79 5.93
C HIS A 30 16.50 -37.34 7.05
N ARG A 31 15.18 -37.21 6.89
CA ARG A 31 14.15 -37.96 7.65
C ARG A 31 12.87 -38.10 6.81
N PRO A 32 12.06 -39.13 7.09
CA PRO A 32 11.49 -40.05 6.11
C PRO A 32 10.45 -39.40 5.20
N THR A 33 10.30 -39.96 3.99
CA THR A 33 9.30 -39.60 2.96
C THR A 33 7.92 -39.34 3.56
N SER A 34 7.65 -38.08 3.90
CA SER A 34 6.33 -37.59 4.24
C SER A 34 5.72 -37.07 2.95
N ALA A 35 4.52 -37.57 2.62
CA ALA A 35 3.77 -37.17 1.43
C ALA A 35 3.76 -35.64 1.33
N ARG A 36 4.25 -35.12 0.20
CA ARG A 36 4.29 -33.69 -0.11
C ARG A 36 2.89 -33.12 0.12
N PRO A 37 2.67 -32.22 1.11
CA PRO A 37 1.39 -31.54 1.24
C PRO A 37 1.09 -30.82 -0.07
N PRO A 38 -0.17 -30.82 -0.54
CA PRO A 38 -0.53 -30.10 -1.76
C PRO A 38 -0.03 -28.67 -1.63
N ALA A 39 0.71 -28.22 -2.65
CA ALA A 39 1.31 -26.89 -2.69
C ALA A 39 0.27 -25.88 -2.18
N SER A 40 0.56 -25.23 -1.05
CA SER A 40 -0.27 -24.15 -0.54
C SER A 40 -0.49 -23.19 -1.70
N ALA A 41 -1.74 -23.09 -2.16
CA ALA A 41 -2.10 -22.27 -3.29
C ALA A 41 -1.51 -20.88 -3.05
N ARG A 42 -0.61 -20.44 -3.95
CA ARG A 42 -0.04 -19.10 -3.92
C ARG A 42 -1.22 -18.13 -3.75
N PRO A 43 -1.23 -17.27 -2.71
CA PRO A 43 -2.29 -16.30 -2.55
C PRO A 43 -2.50 -15.57 -3.88
N PRO A 44 -3.75 -15.48 -4.38
CA PRO A 44 -4.02 -14.82 -5.65
C PRO A 44 -3.43 -13.41 -5.60
N ALA A 45 -2.82 -12.98 -6.71
CA ALA A 45 -2.30 -11.63 -6.80
C ALA A 45 -3.41 -10.62 -6.46
N PRO A 46 -3.12 -9.57 -5.66
CA PRO A 46 -4.13 -8.58 -5.35
C PRO A 46 -4.66 -7.96 -6.64
N PRO A 47 -5.97 -7.68 -6.74
CA PRO A 47 -6.54 -7.07 -7.92
C PRO A 47 -5.86 -5.71 -8.17
N PRO A 48 -5.70 -5.31 -9.45
CA PRO A 48 -5.12 -4.01 -9.77
C PRO A 48 -5.95 -2.88 -9.15
N PRO A 49 -5.31 -1.79 -8.71
CA PRO A 49 -6.04 -0.68 -8.13
C PRO A 49 -7.03 -0.10 -9.15
N PRO A 50 -8.24 0.28 -8.73
CA PRO A 50 -9.21 0.88 -9.63
C PRO A 50 -8.68 2.22 -10.18
N PRO A 51 -9.09 2.60 -11.40
CA PRO A 51 -8.60 3.80 -12.07
C PRO A 51 -9.00 5.06 -11.28
N THR A 52 -8.03 5.93 -11.01
CA THR A 52 -8.29 7.22 -10.35
C THR A 52 -8.79 8.26 -11.36
N ALA A 53 -9.50 9.29 -10.88
CA ALA A 53 -9.96 10.39 -11.74
C ALA A 53 -8.81 11.03 -12.55
N ARG A 54 -7.64 11.22 -11.91
CA ARG A 54 -6.44 11.72 -12.59
C ARG A 54 -5.94 10.75 -13.66
N GLY A 55 -5.87 9.45 -13.37
CA GLY A 55 -5.49 8.44 -14.36
C GLY A 55 -6.48 8.29 -15.52
N LEU A 56 -7.75 8.67 -15.35
CA LEU A 56 -8.72 8.77 -16.45
C LEU A 56 -8.51 10.04 -17.27
N LEU A 57 -8.22 11.18 -16.63
CA LEU A 57 -7.88 12.44 -17.31
C LEU A 57 -6.60 12.33 -18.15
N ASP A 58 -5.58 11.62 -17.65
CA ASP A 58 -4.33 11.36 -18.39
C ASP A 58 -4.57 10.55 -19.68
N ARG A 59 -5.72 9.87 -19.77
CA ARG A 59 -6.14 9.05 -20.92
C ARG A 59 -7.36 9.65 -21.63
N ALA A 60 -7.65 10.94 -21.42
CA ALA A 60 -8.91 11.55 -21.85
C ALA A 60 -9.16 11.44 -23.35
N ASP A 61 -8.13 11.59 -24.17
CA ASP A 61 -8.26 11.54 -25.63
C ASP A 61 -8.47 10.10 -26.12
N VAL A 62 -7.73 9.14 -25.55
CA VAL A 62 -7.87 7.70 -25.87
C VAL A 62 -9.26 7.18 -25.48
N LEU A 63 -9.78 7.62 -24.32
CA LEU A 63 -11.10 7.24 -23.85
C LEU A 63 -12.22 7.99 -24.60
N GLY A 64 -11.91 9.11 -25.28
CA GLY A 64 -12.90 9.98 -25.89
C GLY A 64 -13.83 10.59 -24.85
N LEU A 65 -13.26 11.15 -23.77
CA LEU A 65 -14.03 11.82 -22.73
C LEU A 65 -14.57 13.16 -23.25
N ASP A 66 -15.86 13.41 -23.06
CA ASP A 66 -16.47 14.69 -23.41
C ASP A 66 -16.10 15.81 -22.42
N SER A 67 -16.48 17.05 -22.73
CA SER A 67 -16.16 18.23 -21.91
C SER A 67 -16.81 18.19 -20.52
N ALA A 68 -18.02 17.65 -20.40
CA ALA A 68 -18.74 17.53 -19.14
C ALA A 68 -18.07 16.48 -18.23
N GLN A 69 -17.75 15.30 -18.77
CA GLN A 69 -17.00 14.24 -18.09
C GLN A 69 -15.63 14.74 -17.61
N ARG A 70 -14.88 15.45 -18.48
CA ARG A 70 -13.58 16.06 -18.12
C ARG A 70 -13.73 17.04 -16.96
N THR A 71 -14.78 17.86 -16.96
CA THR A 71 -15.06 18.82 -15.90
C THR A 71 -15.37 18.12 -14.58
N SER A 72 -16.26 17.13 -14.59
CA SER A 72 -16.60 16.33 -13.41
C SER A 72 -15.40 15.57 -12.84
N LEU A 73 -14.57 14.97 -13.70
CA LEU A 73 -13.36 14.27 -13.28
C LEU A 73 -12.31 15.21 -12.67
N ARG A 74 -12.16 16.45 -13.18
CA ARG A 74 -11.27 17.45 -12.58
C ARG A 74 -11.76 17.87 -11.20
N ALA A 75 -13.06 18.13 -11.05
CA ALA A 75 -13.66 18.46 -9.76
C ALA A 75 -13.42 17.33 -8.74
N LEU A 76 -13.66 16.07 -9.16
CA LEU A 76 -13.40 14.89 -8.34
C LEU A 76 -11.92 14.75 -7.97
N ALA A 77 -11.01 14.96 -8.93
CA ALA A 77 -9.57 14.89 -8.69
C ALA A 77 -9.08 15.96 -7.69
N THR A 78 -9.57 17.20 -7.80
CA THR A 78 -9.24 18.27 -6.86
C THR A 78 -9.78 17.98 -5.46
N GLY A 79 -11.04 17.53 -5.35
CA GLY A 79 -11.62 17.12 -4.06
C GLY A 79 -10.84 15.98 -3.40
N TRP A 80 -10.49 14.96 -4.20
CA TRP A 80 -9.69 13.84 -3.72
C TRP A 80 -8.29 14.26 -3.29
N ALA A 81 -7.63 15.18 -3.98
CA ALA A 81 -6.30 15.65 -3.60
C ALA A 81 -6.30 16.27 -2.20
N ALA A 82 -7.31 17.09 -1.87
CA ALA A 82 -7.45 17.68 -0.55
C ALA A 82 -7.77 16.64 0.54
N GLU A 83 -8.74 15.75 0.27
CA GLU A 83 -9.16 14.71 1.23
C GLU A 83 -8.03 13.69 1.49
N SER A 84 -7.37 13.21 0.43
CA SER A 84 -6.27 12.25 0.56
C SER A 84 -5.06 12.84 1.26
N ALA A 85 -4.74 14.11 1.05
CA ALA A 85 -3.68 14.78 1.80
C ALA A 85 -4.02 14.88 3.30
N ARG A 86 -5.29 15.12 3.67
CA ARG A 86 -5.74 15.11 5.06
C ARG A 86 -5.61 13.72 5.68
N LEU A 87 -6.15 12.70 5.02
CA LEU A 87 -6.09 11.31 5.50
C LEU A 87 -4.65 10.80 5.59
N GLN A 88 -3.77 11.18 4.65
CA GLN A 88 -2.36 10.81 4.71
C GLN A 88 -1.69 11.40 5.95
N ARG A 89 -1.95 12.68 6.27
CA ARG A 89 -1.45 13.29 7.51
C ARG A 89 -1.95 12.57 8.78
N GLU A 90 -3.18 12.08 8.78
CA GLU A 90 -3.71 11.28 9.90
C GLU A 90 -2.96 9.95 10.06
N VAL A 91 -2.68 9.26 8.95
CA VAL A 91 -1.87 8.02 8.95
C VAL A 91 -0.45 8.29 9.43
N ASP A 92 0.17 9.36 8.93
CA ASP A 92 1.54 9.73 9.28
C ASP A 92 1.62 10.10 10.78
N ALA A 93 0.68 10.91 11.27
CA ALA A 93 0.60 11.29 12.68
C ALA A 93 0.42 10.07 13.61
N ALA A 94 -0.48 9.15 13.27
CA ALA A 94 -0.66 7.92 14.04
C ALA A 94 0.61 7.04 14.05
N SER A 95 1.31 6.98 12.91
CA SER A 95 2.56 6.21 12.77
C SER A 95 3.70 6.83 13.58
N GLU A 96 3.81 8.17 13.58
CA GLU A 96 4.77 8.91 14.37
C GLU A 96 4.51 8.77 15.88
N GLU A 97 3.25 8.88 16.31
CA GLU A 97 2.86 8.69 17.71
C GLU A 97 3.22 7.27 18.18
N PHE A 98 2.86 6.25 17.40
CA PHE A 98 3.21 4.86 17.70
C PHE A 98 4.72 4.66 17.81
N SER A 99 5.49 5.25 16.89
CA SER A 99 6.95 5.15 16.89
C SER A 99 7.57 5.84 18.10
N ARG A 100 7.06 7.02 18.48
CA ARG A 100 7.49 7.75 19.67
C ARG A 100 7.21 6.95 20.94
N TRP A 101 5.99 6.45 21.07
CA TRP A 101 5.57 5.60 22.19
C TRP A 101 6.42 4.33 22.29
N MET A 102 6.69 3.65 21.16
CA MET A 102 7.57 2.47 21.13
C MET A 102 8.98 2.77 21.63
N ASN A 103 9.54 3.93 21.27
CA ASN A 103 10.87 4.34 21.72
C ASN A 103 10.90 4.66 23.22
N GLU A 104 9.90 5.40 23.73
CA GLU A 104 9.76 5.71 25.15
C GLU A 104 9.61 4.43 25.98
N THR A 105 8.78 3.51 25.52
CA THR A 105 8.48 2.26 26.24
C THR A 105 9.67 1.30 26.21
N ARG A 106 10.43 1.26 25.10
CA ARG A 106 11.69 0.52 25.02
C ARG A 106 12.73 1.07 26.00
N ALA A 107 12.82 2.39 26.15
CA ALA A 107 13.73 3.02 27.11
C ALA A 107 13.35 2.71 28.58
N ALA A 108 12.05 2.55 28.87
CA ALA A 108 11.53 2.17 30.18
C ALA A 108 11.67 0.66 30.51
N GLY A 109 12.11 -0.17 29.55
CA GLY A 109 12.39 -1.60 29.76
C GLY A 109 11.16 -2.51 29.90
N ARG A 110 9.95 -2.03 29.62
CA ARG A 110 8.71 -2.84 29.65
C ARG A 110 7.73 -2.39 28.58
N THR A 111 7.60 -3.18 27.50
CA THR A 111 6.58 -2.95 26.46
C THR A 111 5.46 -4.00 26.57
N PRO A 112 4.30 -3.66 27.16
CA PRO A 112 3.20 -4.62 27.27
C PRO A 112 2.65 -4.95 25.87
N LEU A 113 2.64 -6.24 25.52
CA LEU A 113 2.21 -6.71 24.19
C LEU A 113 0.78 -6.26 23.84
N ALA A 114 -0.13 -6.27 24.81
CA ALA A 114 -1.51 -5.83 24.61
C ALA A 114 -1.61 -4.36 24.16
N GLU A 115 -0.73 -3.50 24.68
CA GLU A 115 -0.66 -2.08 24.31
C GLU A 115 -0.09 -1.90 22.89
N ILE A 116 0.94 -2.69 22.53
CA ILE A 116 1.46 -2.74 21.15
C ILE A 116 0.34 -3.11 20.20
N GLN A 117 -0.42 -4.16 20.51
CA GLN A 117 -1.53 -4.62 19.70
C GLN A 117 -2.58 -3.51 19.54
N ARG A 118 -3.02 -2.88 20.65
CA ARG A 118 -3.99 -1.79 20.59
C ARG A 118 -3.52 -0.63 19.71
N ARG A 119 -2.33 -0.09 19.94
CA ARG A 119 -1.83 1.06 19.15
C ARG A 119 -1.55 0.68 17.70
N SER A 120 -1.11 -0.55 17.44
CA SER A 120 -0.96 -1.03 16.06
C SER A 120 -2.30 -1.10 15.32
N THR A 121 -3.41 -1.43 16.02
CA THR A 121 -4.75 -1.41 15.41
C THR A 121 -5.22 0.01 15.07
N GLU A 122 -4.82 1.03 15.83
CA GLU A 122 -5.13 2.44 15.53
C GLU A 122 -4.46 2.90 14.22
N VAL A 123 -3.17 2.59 14.05
CA VAL A 123 -2.43 2.87 12.80
C VAL A 123 -3.05 2.09 11.63
N ALA A 124 -3.38 0.82 11.84
CA ALA A 124 -4.02 -0.01 10.83
C ALA A 124 -5.40 0.52 10.42
N ALA A 125 -6.19 1.04 11.37
CA ALA A 125 -7.50 1.64 11.13
C ALA A 125 -7.40 2.92 10.28
N ALA A 126 -6.44 3.81 10.60
CA ALA A 126 -6.19 5.00 9.78
C ALA A 126 -5.81 4.62 8.34
N GLY A 127 -4.92 3.64 8.18
CA GLY A 127 -4.54 3.14 6.86
C GLY A 127 -5.70 2.46 6.11
N ALA A 128 -6.59 1.77 6.82
CA ALA A 128 -7.78 1.15 6.24
C ALA A 128 -8.79 2.20 5.74
N GLU A 129 -9.02 3.26 6.49
CA GLU A 129 -9.91 4.36 6.06
C GLU A 129 -9.37 5.06 4.81
N LEU A 130 -8.06 5.33 4.73
CA LEU A 130 -7.45 5.88 3.50
C LEU A 130 -7.68 4.96 2.28
N ARG A 131 -7.48 3.65 2.43
CA ARG A 131 -7.73 2.68 1.34
C ARG A 131 -9.20 2.63 0.95
N ARG A 132 -10.11 2.64 1.93
CA ARG A 132 -11.56 2.66 1.71
C ARG A 132 -11.98 3.91 0.93
N ARG A 133 -11.52 5.09 1.35
CA ARG A 133 -11.80 6.37 0.67
C ARG A 133 -11.26 6.39 -0.75
N ARG A 134 -10.04 5.90 -0.96
CA ARG A 134 -9.46 5.74 -2.31
C ARG A 134 -10.33 4.87 -3.21
N ARG A 135 -10.86 3.75 -2.69
CA ARG A 135 -11.75 2.87 -3.43
C ARG A 135 -13.04 3.58 -3.82
N LEU A 136 -13.71 4.27 -2.89
CA LEU A 136 -14.93 5.03 -3.18
C LEU A 136 -14.71 6.11 -4.26
N HIS A 137 -13.59 6.82 -4.20
CA HIS A 137 -13.24 7.82 -5.21
C HIS A 137 -13.01 7.21 -6.59
N ALA A 138 -12.36 6.05 -6.66
CA ALA A 138 -12.15 5.36 -7.93
C ALA A 138 -13.47 4.78 -8.49
N GLU A 139 -14.37 4.29 -7.63
CA GLU A 139 -15.72 3.88 -8.01
C GLU A 139 -16.54 5.05 -8.55
N ALA A 140 -16.50 6.21 -7.89
CA ALA A 140 -17.14 7.44 -8.37
C ALA A 140 -16.57 7.91 -9.72
N ALA A 141 -15.26 7.84 -9.91
CA ALA A 141 -14.62 8.17 -11.18
C ALA A 141 -15.04 7.20 -12.30
N ALA A 142 -15.11 5.90 -12.02
CA ALA A 142 -15.56 4.89 -12.97
C ALA A 142 -17.04 5.04 -13.34
N ALA A 143 -17.88 5.51 -12.42
CA ALA A 143 -19.30 5.76 -12.66
C ALA A 143 -19.55 6.90 -13.66
N LEU A 144 -18.60 7.80 -13.87
CA LEU A 144 -18.69 8.85 -14.89
C LEU A 144 -18.46 8.34 -16.32
N LEU A 145 -17.97 7.11 -16.48
CA LEU A 145 -17.67 6.52 -17.78
C LEU A 145 -18.87 5.76 -18.35
N THR A 146 -19.06 5.88 -19.66
CA THR A 146 -20.01 5.05 -20.40
C THR A 146 -19.55 3.59 -20.46
N ASN A 147 -20.46 2.66 -20.79
CA ASN A 147 -20.11 1.24 -21.00
C ASN A 147 -19.00 1.09 -22.04
N ALA A 148 -19.08 1.82 -23.16
CA ALA A 148 -18.08 1.77 -24.21
C ALA A 148 -16.70 2.25 -23.74
N GLN A 149 -16.65 3.32 -22.94
CA GLN A 149 -15.42 3.83 -22.35
C GLN A 149 -14.81 2.85 -21.33
N ARG A 150 -15.65 2.18 -20.52
CA ARG A 150 -15.20 1.13 -19.59
C ARG A 150 -14.60 -0.07 -20.32
N SER A 151 -15.22 -0.51 -21.42
CA SER A 151 -14.67 -1.57 -22.28
C SER A 151 -13.31 -1.17 -22.86
N ARG A 152 -13.17 0.06 -23.37
CA ARG A 152 -11.87 0.58 -23.87
C ARG A 152 -10.82 0.64 -22.77
N LEU A 153 -11.17 1.10 -21.58
CA LEU A 153 -10.26 1.13 -20.43
C LEU A 153 -9.77 -0.28 -20.05
N GLY A 154 -10.67 -1.26 -20.06
CA GLY A 154 -10.32 -2.67 -19.82
C GLY A 154 -9.40 -3.26 -20.88
N ALA A 155 -9.51 -2.84 -22.14
CA ALA A 155 -8.61 -3.26 -23.21
C ALA A 155 -7.19 -2.67 -23.09
N ILE A 156 -7.03 -1.50 -22.46
CA ILE A 156 -5.73 -0.82 -22.28
C ILE A 156 -4.99 -1.34 -21.04
N ALA A 157 -5.72 -1.69 -19.97
CA ALA A 157 -5.14 -2.18 -18.71
C ALA A 157 -4.16 -3.38 -18.83
N PRO A 158 -4.39 -4.42 -19.67
CA PRO A 158 -3.52 -5.61 -19.70
C PRO A 158 -2.11 -5.38 -20.24
N MET A 159 -1.83 -4.28 -20.95
CA MET A 159 -0.50 -4.07 -21.55
C MET A 159 0.55 -3.49 -20.58
N THR A 160 0.14 -3.00 -19.41
CA THR A 160 1.04 -2.29 -18.48
C THR A 160 1.77 -3.18 -17.46
N VAL A 161 1.55 -4.50 -17.45
CA VAL A 161 2.09 -5.42 -16.41
C VAL A 161 3.20 -6.35 -16.94
N HIS A 162 3.63 -6.19 -18.20
CA HIS A 162 4.55 -7.13 -18.85
C HIS A 162 5.90 -6.51 -19.30
N GLY A 163 6.54 -5.73 -18.42
CA GLY A 163 7.85 -5.13 -18.71
C GLY A 163 8.74 -5.09 -17.47
N GLY A 164 9.41 -6.21 -17.18
CA GLY A 164 10.35 -6.29 -16.06
C GLY A 164 10.95 -7.68 -15.87
N ASN A 165 11.47 -8.29 -16.94
CA ASN A 165 12.42 -9.40 -16.86
C ASN A 165 13.18 -9.53 -18.19
N THR A 166 14.20 -8.70 -18.38
CA THR A 166 15.32 -8.93 -19.30
C THR A 166 16.57 -8.39 -18.64
#